data_AF-A0A969YSW8-F1
#
_entry.id   AF-A0A969YSW8-F1
#
_cell.length_a   1.000
_cell.length_b   1.000
_cell.length_c   1.000
_cell.angle_alpha   90.00
_cell.angle_beta   90.00
_cell.angle_gamma   90.00
#
_symmetry.space_group_name_H-M   'P 1'
#
loop_
_entity.id
_entity.type
_entity.pdbx_description
1 polymer ?
#
loop_
_entity_poly.entity_id
_entity_poly.type
_entity_poly.pdbx_seq_one_letter_code
_entity_poly.pdbx_strand_id
1 'polypeptide(L)'
;MNLNAKFFVYAAALLGLFLGALDALIVGAAMPTIMSELGGLHLYSWVFSAYLLTRAVSLPIFGKLCDLFSTRKLYLAAIFIFVTGSLFSGAAQNMAQLIAFRAVQGIGAGGTFALAYIVVSDLSPSDKRGKMLGWISSVWGIASILGPAMGGFMVAFLSWRWIFYVNVPLGCLAIAGIYF
;
A
#
# COMPACT_ATOMS: atom_id res chain seq x y z
N MET A 1 23.04 -8.99 -13.42
CA MET A 1 21.59 -9.21 -13.24
C MET A 1 20.93 -9.18 -14.61
N ASN A 2 20.33 -10.30 -15.05
CA ASN A 2 19.70 -10.43 -16.37
C ASN A 2 18.62 -9.35 -16.57
N LEU A 3 18.48 -8.82 -17.79
CA LEU A 3 17.48 -7.81 -18.14
C LEU A 3 16.06 -8.23 -17.73
N ASN A 4 15.73 -9.52 -17.90
CA ASN A 4 14.44 -10.07 -17.51
C ASN A 4 14.21 -9.99 -15.99
N ALA A 5 15.23 -10.27 -15.18
CA ALA A 5 15.15 -10.18 -13.72
C ALA A 5 14.96 -8.73 -13.24
N LYS A 6 15.58 -7.75 -13.91
CA LYS A 6 15.35 -6.33 -13.61
C LYS A 6 13.89 -5.93 -13.87
N PHE A 7 13.32 -6.38 -14.99
CA PHE A 7 11.92 -6.09 -15.33
C PHE A 7 10.93 -6.64 -14.30
N PHE A 8 11.13 -7.88 -13.82
CA PHE A 8 10.27 -8.46 -12.77
C PHE A 8 10.32 -7.65 -11.47
N VAL A 9 11.51 -7.24 -11.03
CA VAL A 9 11.67 -6.41 -9.83
C VAL A 9 11.00 -5.04 -10.00
N TYR A 10 11.09 -4.43 -11.18
CA TYR A 10 10.38 -3.19 -11.49
C TYR A 10 8.86 -3.34 -11.43
N ALA A 11 8.32 -4.36 -12.09
CA ALA A 11 6.89 -4.61 -12.12
C ALA A 11 6.36 -4.87 -10.70
N ALA A 12 7.10 -5.64 -9.90
CA ALA A 12 6.73 -5.93 -8.52
C ALA A 12 6.83 -4.69 -7.60
N ALA A 13 7.80 -3.80 -7.84
CA ALA A 13 7.89 -2.52 -7.13
C ALA A 13 6.74 -1.56 -7.47
N LEU A 14 6.37 -1.48 -8.75
CA LEU A 14 5.19 -0.72 -9.17
C LEU A 14 3.89 -1.33 -8.63
N LEU A 15 3.82 -2.66 -8.53
CA LEU A 15 2.67 -3.35 -7.95
C LEU A 15 2.56 -3.11 -6.43
N GLY A 16 3.68 -3.11 -5.70
CA GLY A 16 3.69 -2.74 -4.28
C GLY A 16 3.26 -1.29 -4.07
N LEU A 17 3.73 -0.36 -4.92
CA LEU A 17 3.27 1.02 -4.90
C LEU A 17 1.77 1.14 -5.21
N PHE A 18 1.29 0.42 -6.23
CA PHE A 18 -0.11 0.39 -6.62
C PHE A 18 -1.01 -0.06 -5.47
N LEU A 19 -0.58 -1.09 -4.74
CA LEU A 19 -1.29 -1.64 -3.61
C LEU A 19 -1.51 -0.59 -2.51
N GLY A 20 -0.47 0.16 -2.16
CA GLY A 20 -0.58 1.24 -1.19
C GLY A 20 -1.35 2.47 -1.69
N ALA A 21 -1.29 2.77 -3.00
CA ALA A 21 -2.07 3.85 -3.61
C ALA A 21 -3.57 3.50 -3.66
N LEU A 22 -3.89 2.28 -4.09
CA LEU A 22 -5.25 1.74 -4.15
C LEU A 22 -5.89 1.73 -2.76
N ASP A 23 -5.20 1.26 -1.72
CA ASP A 23 -5.71 1.29 -0.34
C ASP A 23 -6.10 2.70 0.12
N ALA A 24 -5.25 3.69 -0.15
CA ALA A 24 -5.50 5.07 0.24
C ALA A 24 -6.77 5.65 -0.43
N LEU A 25 -7.10 5.17 -1.63
CA LEU A 25 -8.22 5.67 -2.44
C LEU A 25 -9.51 4.86 -2.22
N ILE A 26 -9.41 3.54 -2.03
CA ILE A 26 -10.58 2.68 -1.81
C ILE A 26 -11.25 2.99 -0.46
N VAL A 27 -10.46 3.16 0.61
CA VAL A 27 -11.02 3.33 1.96
C VAL A 27 -11.98 4.53 2.00
N GLY A 28 -11.65 5.61 1.30
CA GLY A 28 -12.50 6.80 1.16
C GLY A 28 -13.94 6.50 0.73
N ALA A 29 -14.13 5.57 -0.21
CA ALA A 29 -15.45 5.21 -0.72
C ALA A 29 -16.29 4.38 0.28
N ALA A 30 -15.65 3.68 1.21
CA ALA A 30 -16.33 2.78 2.14
C ALA A 30 -16.49 3.30 3.55
N MET A 31 -15.79 4.38 3.88
CA MET A 31 -15.86 4.98 5.22
C MET A 31 -17.28 5.28 5.72
N PRO A 32 -18.23 5.78 4.90
CA PRO A 32 -19.61 5.95 5.35
C PRO A 32 -20.24 4.64 5.86
N THR A 33 -20.01 3.53 5.15
CA THR A 33 -20.53 2.20 5.52
C THR A 33 -19.81 1.63 6.74
N ILE A 34 -18.49 1.78 6.81
CA ILE A 34 -17.68 1.38 7.97
C ILE A 34 -18.20 2.09 9.22
N MET A 35 -18.43 3.40 9.13
CA MET A 35 -18.99 4.20 10.23
C MET A 35 -20.41 3.76 10.59
N SER A 36 -21.26 3.42 9.63
CA SER A 36 -22.62 2.94 9.93
C SER A 36 -22.63 1.58 10.62
N GLU A 37 -21.69 0.69 10.29
CA GLU A 37 -21.61 -0.66 10.89
C GLU A 37 -20.87 -0.68 12.24
N LEU A 38 -19.74 0.03 12.36
CA LEU A 38 -18.89 0.02 13.55
C LEU A 38 -19.20 1.15 14.54
N GLY A 39 -20.01 2.14 14.12
CA GLY A 39 -20.27 3.35 14.88
C GLY A 39 -19.03 4.24 15.06
N GLY A 40 -19.07 5.13 16.07
CA GLY A 40 -17.89 5.92 16.43
C GLY A 40 -17.55 7.05 15.45
N LEU A 41 -18.53 7.89 15.08
CA LEU A 41 -18.33 9.04 14.19
C LEU A 41 -17.19 9.97 14.63
N HIS A 42 -16.99 10.15 15.94
CA HIS A 42 -15.87 10.94 16.49
C HIS A 42 -14.48 10.34 16.17
N LEU A 43 -14.41 9.06 15.80
CA LEU A 43 -13.20 8.34 15.40
C LEU A 43 -13.03 8.25 13.87
N TYR A 44 -13.98 8.77 13.09
CA TYR A 44 -13.95 8.72 11.62
C TYR A 44 -12.63 9.26 11.03
N SER A 45 -12.21 10.44 11.48
CA SER A 45 -10.99 11.09 11.00
C SER A 45 -9.73 10.32 11.41
N TRP A 46 -9.75 9.67 12.57
CA TRP A 46 -8.62 8.90 13.09
C TRP A 46 -8.24 7.71 12.22
N VAL A 47 -9.18 7.12 11.48
CA VAL A 47 -8.91 6.01 10.54
C VAL A 47 -7.94 6.44 9.43
N PHE A 48 -8.06 7.68 8.95
CA PHE A 48 -7.13 8.26 7.98
C PHE A 48 -5.89 8.82 8.67
N SER A 49 -6.06 9.58 9.75
CA SER A 49 -4.96 10.26 10.44
C SER A 49 -3.92 9.28 10.96
N ALA A 50 -4.33 8.16 11.58
CA ALA A 50 -3.39 7.17 12.10
C ALA A 50 -2.58 6.50 10.98
N TYR A 51 -3.23 6.15 9.87
CA TYR A 51 -2.57 5.61 8.68
C TYR A 51 -1.60 6.61 8.06
N LEU A 52 -2.03 7.85 7.83
CA LEU A 52 -1.19 8.89 7.24
C LEU A 52 -0.01 9.27 8.13
N LEU A 53 -0.23 9.37 9.44
CA LEU A 53 0.81 9.69 10.42
C LEU A 53 1.89 8.61 10.45
N THR A 54 1.49 7.35 10.63
CA THR A 54 2.45 6.22 10.64
C THR A 54 3.15 6.06 9.31
N ARG A 55 2.45 6.26 8.19
CA ARG A 55 3.04 6.28 6.84
C ARG A 55 4.09 7.39 6.69
N ALA A 56 3.77 8.60 7.13
CA ALA A 56 4.66 9.76 7.04
C ALA A 56 5.93 9.56 7.87
N VAL A 57 5.81 9.01 9.08
CA VAL A 57 6.95 8.68 9.94
C VAL A 57 7.79 7.53 9.38
N SER A 58 7.14 6.53 8.77
CA SER A 58 7.82 5.34 8.26
C SER A 58 8.58 5.59 6.96
N LEU A 59 8.13 6.54 6.12
CA LEU A 59 8.79 6.92 4.86
C LEU A 59 10.31 7.18 5.03
N PRO A 60 10.74 8.14 5.87
CA PRO A 60 12.17 8.43 6.06
C PRO A 60 12.91 7.31 6.78
N ILE A 61 12.24 6.58 7.69
CA ILE A 61 12.85 5.46 8.42
C ILE A 61 13.26 4.36 7.44
N PHE A 62 12.32 3.91 6.59
CA PHE A 62 12.64 2.90 5.57
C PHE A 62 13.61 3.41 4.51
N GLY A 63 13.54 4.70 4.17
CA GLY A 63 14.54 5.34 3.31
C GLY A 63 15.96 5.18 3.85
N LYS A 64 16.19 5.55 5.12
CA LYS A 64 17.49 5.42 5.78
C LYS A 64 17.89 3.96 6.06
N LEU A 65 16.94 3.10 6.37
CA LEU A 65 17.20 1.67 6.56
C LEU A 65 17.74 1.02 5.28
N CYS A 66 17.35 1.52 4.11
CA CYS A 66 17.85 1.03 2.82
C CYS A 66 19.35 1.24 2.63
N ASP A 67 19.96 2.22 3.31
CA ASP A 67 21.40 2.43 3.27
C ASP A 67 22.17 1.39 4.10
N LEU A 68 21.51 0.80 5.11
CA LEU A 68 22.09 -0.11 6.08
C LEU A 68 21.79 -1.59 5.78
N PHE A 69 20.65 -1.87 5.16
CA PHE A 69 20.17 -3.22 4.89
C PHE A 69 19.83 -3.41 3.42
N SER A 70 19.74 -4.67 3.00
CA SER A 70 19.35 -5.00 1.62
C SER A 70 17.93 -4.50 1.31
N THR A 71 17.82 -3.65 0.29
CA THR A 71 16.56 -3.09 -0.25
C THR A 71 15.51 -4.17 -0.47
N ARG A 72 15.91 -5.32 -1.06
CA ARG A 72 15.02 -6.45 -1.32
C ARG A 72 14.36 -6.97 -0.03
N LYS A 73 15.16 -7.20 1.03
CA LYS A 73 14.65 -7.73 2.31
C LYS A 73 13.73 -6.74 3.01
N LEU A 74 14.11 -5.45 3.01
CA LEU A 74 13.27 -4.39 3.56
C LEU A 74 11.95 -4.26 2.81
N TYR A 75 11.96 -4.43 1.50
CA TYR A 75 10.77 -4.30 0.68
C TYR A 75 9.78 -5.43 0.91
N LEU A 76 10.28 -6.65 0.99
CA LEU A 76 9.50 -7.82 1.40
C LEU A 76 8.90 -7.64 2.81
N ALA A 77 9.69 -7.12 3.76
CA ALA A 77 9.20 -6.84 5.11
C ALA A 77 8.12 -5.77 5.13
N ALA A 78 8.27 -4.69 4.35
CA ALA A 78 7.27 -3.62 4.27
C ALA A 78 5.94 -4.12 3.70
N ILE A 79 5.98 -4.91 2.62
CA ILE A 79 4.77 -5.52 2.03
C ILE A 79 4.14 -6.49 3.01
N PHE A 80 4.93 -7.30 3.73
CA PHE A 80 4.39 -8.21 4.75
C PHE A 80 3.66 -7.46 5.87
N ILE A 81 4.25 -6.38 6.40
CA ILE A 81 3.60 -5.52 7.41
C ILE A 81 2.31 -4.90 6.84
N PHE A 82 2.35 -4.46 5.58
CA PHE A 82 1.16 -3.92 4.92
C PHE A 82 0.03 -4.96 4.83
N VAL A 83 0.33 -6.16 4.32
CA VAL A 83 -0.65 -7.22 4.09
C VAL A 83 -1.25 -7.70 5.41
N THR A 84 -0.43 -7.90 6.44
CA THR A 84 -0.89 -8.29 7.77
C THR A 84 -1.75 -7.21 8.43
N GLY A 85 -1.35 -5.94 8.33
CA GLY A 85 -2.17 -4.81 8.78
C GLY A 85 -3.51 -4.72 8.02
N SER A 86 -3.50 -5.02 6.72
CA SER A 86 -4.72 -5.10 5.90
C SER A 86 -5.62 -6.25 6.34
N LEU A 87 -5.07 -7.44 6.56
CA LEU A 87 -5.83 -8.61 7.02
C LEU A 87 -6.56 -8.33 8.36
N PHE A 88 -5.86 -7.70 9.31
CA PHE A 88 -6.47 -7.31 10.58
C PHE A 88 -7.48 -6.18 10.44
N SER A 89 -7.24 -5.21 9.55
CA SER A 89 -8.21 -4.14 9.27
C SER A 89 -9.53 -4.68 8.71
N GLY A 90 -9.49 -5.70 7.84
CA GLY A 90 -10.69 -6.39 7.36
C GLY A 90 -11.42 -7.20 8.45
N ALA A 91 -10.69 -7.67 9.46
CA ALA A 91 -11.24 -8.41 10.60
C ALA A 91 -11.69 -7.51 11.77
N ALA A 92 -11.58 -6.19 11.65
CA ALA A 92 -11.89 -5.26 12.73
C ALA A 92 -13.37 -5.32 13.15
N GLN A 93 -13.60 -5.36 14.47
CA GLN A 93 -14.95 -5.44 15.07
C GLN A 93 -15.45 -4.10 15.62
N ASN A 94 -14.57 -3.12 15.77
CA ASN A 94 -14.91 -1.77 16.21
C ASN A 94 -13.93 -0.73 15.63
N MET A 95 -14.29 0.55 15.72
CA MET A 95 -13.52 1.63 15.12
C MET A 95 -12.12 1.78 15.73
N ALA A 96 -11.95 1.52 17.03
CA ALA A 96 -10.64 1.61 17.70
C ALA A 96 -9.66 0.53 17.21
N GLN A 97 -10.14 -0.71 17.06
CA GLN A 97 -9.36 -1.79 16.44
C GLN A 97 -8.98 -1.45 15.00
N LEU A 98 -9.93 -0.94 14.21
CA LEU A 98 -9.65 -0.51 12.84
C LEU A 98 -8.55 0.54 12.79
N ILE A 99 -8.59 1.56 13.66
CA ILE A 99 -7.55 2.60 13.75
C ILE A 99 -6.19 2.00 14.10
N ALA A 100 -6.14 1.08 15.07
CA ALA A 100 -4.89 0.43 15.47
C ALA A 100 -4.30 -0.39 14.31
N PHE A 101 -5.12 -1.16 13.61
CA PHE A 101 -4.68 -1.95 12.46
C PHE A 101 -4.29 -1.07 11.27
N ARG A 102 -4.97 0.06 11.07
CA ARG A 102 -4.60 1.08 10.07
C ARG A 102 -3.27 1.75 10.40
N ALA A 103 -2.96 1.96 11.67
CA ALA A 103 -1.65 2.44 12.09
C ALA A 103 -0.54 1.44 11.72
N VAL A 104 -0.76 0.14 11.99
CA VAL A 104 0.19 -0.92 11.59
C VAL A 104 0.33 -0.99 10.06
N GLN A 105 -0.79 -0.95 9.35
CA GLN A 105 -0.82 -0.96 7.89
C GLN A 105 -0.07 0.25 7.30
N GLY A 106 -0.19 1.42 7.91
CA GLY A 106 0.49 2.65 7.50
C GLY A 106 2.00 2.56 7.60
N ILE A 107 2.54 1.79 8.55
CA ILE A 107 3.99 1.50 8.62
C ILE A 107 4.46 0.75 7.37
N GLY A 108 3.73 -0.32 7.01
CA GLY A 108 4.02 -1.10 5.80
C GLY A 108 3.84 -0.28 4.53
N ALA A 109 2.83 0.61 4.51
CA ALA A 109 2.62 1.52 3.40
C ALA A 109 3.80 2.47 3.24
N GLY A 110 4.30 3.04 4.34
CA GLY A 110 5.44 3.97 4.29
C GLY A 110 6.70 3.30 3.71
N GLY A 111 7.01 2.09 4.17
CA GLY A 111 8.11 1.32 3.61
C GLY A 111 7.91 0.97 2.14
N THR A 112 6.71 0.54 1.76
CA THR A 112 6.41 0.15 0.37
C THR A 112 6.49 1.36 -0.58
N PHE A 113 6.06 2.53 -0.14
CA PHE A 113 6.23 3.76 -0.92
C PHE A 113 7.71 4.14 -1.04
N ALA A 114 8.42 4.31 0.07
CA ALA A 114 9.82 4.75 0.04
C ALA A 114 10.69 3.84 -0.84
N LEU A 115 10.60 2.53 -0.62
CA LEU A 115 11.42 1.55 -1.30
C LEU A 115 11.01 1.36 -2.78
N ALA A 116 9.74 1.55 -3.15
CA ALA A 116 9.34 1.53 -4.56
C ALA A 116 10.04 2.65 -5.35
N TYR A 117 10.07 3.87 -4.80
CA TYR A 117 10.76 4.98 -5.44
C TYR A 117 12.28 4.73 -5.54
N ILE A 118 12.89 4.17 -4.48
CA ILE A 118 14.33 3.82 -4.45
C ILE A 118 14.65 2.76 -5.51
N VAL A 119 13.90 1.64 -5.52
CA VAL A 119 14.09 0.56 -6.50
C VAL A 119 13.94 1.10 -7.92
N VAL A 120 12.89 1.89 -8.17
CA VAL A 120 12.69 2.49 -9.48
C VAL A 120 13.84 3.43 -9.84
N SER A 121 14.32 4.28 -8.93
CA SER A 121 15.40 5.24 -9.20
C SER A 121 16.77 4.60 -9.41
N ASP A 122 17.04 3.51 -8.70
CA ASP A 122 18.34 2.82 -8.69
C ASP A 122 18.54 1.94 -9.91
N LEU A 123 17.48 1.25 -10.34
CA LEU A 123 17.56 0.44 -11.54
C LEU A 123 17.50 1.31 -12.82
N SER A 124 17.03 2.56 -12.71
CA SER A 124 16.76 3.42 -13.87
C SER A 124 18.04 4.03 -14.43
N PRO A 125 18.28 3.89 -15.74
CA PRO A 125 19.32 4.65 -16.43
C PRO A 125 19.14 6.16 -16.20
N SER A 126 20.23 6.90 -16.01
CA SER A 126 20.20 8.34 -15.69
C SER A 126 19.44 9.16 -16.74
N ASP A 127 19.48 8.75 -17.99
CA ASP A 127 18.78 9.32 -19.16
C ASP A 127 17.28 9.01 -19.19
N LYS A 128 16.83 7.92 -18.54
CA LYS A 128 15.43 7.46 -18.57
C LYS A 128 14.69 7.61 -17.23
N ARG A 129 15.35 8.15 -16.21
CA ARG A 129 14.75 8.39 -14.88
C ARG A 129 13.43 9.15 -14.94
N GLY A 130 13.33 10.20 -15.76
CA GLY A 130 12.08 10.95 -15.94
C GLY A 130 10.93 10.08 -16.44
N LYS A 131 11.19 9.20 -17.44
CA LYS A 131 10.19 8.25 -17.96
C LYS A 131 9.79 7.20 -16.92
N MET A 132 10.75 6.75 -16.10
CA MET A 132 10.52 5.75 -15.05
C MET A 132 9.71 6.32 -13.88
N LEU A 133 9.99 7.57 -13.46
CA LEU A 133 9.13 8.29 -12.52
C LEU A 133 7.74 8.59 -13.12
N GLY A 134 7.63 8.73 -14.44
CA GLY A 134 6.35 8.80 -15.14
C GLY A 134 5.47 7.56 -14.91
N TRP A 135 6.06 6.36 -14.87
CA TRP A 135 5.32 5.12 -14.56
C TRP A 135 4.75 5.09 -13.15
N ILE A 136 5.49 5.63 -12.17
CA ILE A 136 4.98 5.83 -10.81
C ILE A 136 3.75 6.74 -10.82
N SER A 137 3.77 7.82 -11.60
CA SER A 137 2.59 8.69 -11.75
C SER A 137 1.43 7.98 -12.45
N SER A 138 1.70 7.11 -13.43
CA SER A 138 0.68 6.27 -14.05
C SER A 138 0.00 5.31 -13.06
N VAL A 139 0.77 4.74 -12.11
CA VAL A 139 0.22 3.89 -11.05
C VAL A 139 -0.81 4.65 -10.21
N TRP A 140 -0.51 5.89 -9.83
CA TRP A 140 -1.46 6.75 -9.12
C TRP A 140 -2.70 7.08 -9.95
N GLY A 141 -2.53 7.36 -11.25
CA GLY A 141 -3.65 7.60 -12.16
C GLY A 141 -4.55 6.39 -12.36
N ILE A 142 -3.97 5.19 -12.45
CA ILE A 142 -4.75 3.94 -12.53
C ILE A 142 -5.46 3.68 -11.20
N ALA A 143 -4.78 3.88 -10.08
CA ALA A 143 -5.35 3.70 -8.74
C ALA A 143 -6.50 4.70 -8.46
N SER A 144 -6.43 5.94 -8.96
CA SER A 144 -7.49 6.95 -8.76
C SER A 144 -8.79 6.61 -9.49
N ILE A 145 -8.70 5.88 -10.59
CA ILE A 145 -9.87 5.38 -11.32
C ILE A 145 -10.39 4.10 -10.65
N LEU A 146 -9.51 3.13 -10.44
CA LEU A 146 -9.89 1.82 -9.91
C LEU A 146 -10.32 1.88 -8.45
N GLY A 147 -9.73 2.75 -7.64
CA GLY A 147 -9.98 2.81 -6.19
C GLY A 147 -11.45 3.07 -5.87
N PRO A 148 -11.99 4.26 -6.18
CA PRO A 148 -13.39 4.56 -5.92
C PRO A 148 -14.36 3.58 -6.59
N ALA A 149 -14.07 3.13 -7.82
CA ALA A 149 -14.90 2.18 -8.55
C ALA A 149 -14.98 0.82 -7.85
N MET A 150 -13.83 0.24 -7.48
CA MET A 150 -13.75 -1.03 -6.75
C MET A 150 -14.32 -0.91 -5.34
N GLY A 151 -14.05 0.20 -4.64
CA GLY A 151 -14.58 0.46 -3.30
C GLY A 151 -16.10 0.53 -3.30
N GLY A 152 -16.68 1.30 -4.22
CA GLY A 152 -18.13 1.38 -4.39
C GLY A 152 -18.74 0.02 -4.73
N PHE A 153 -18.13 -0.74 -5.64
CA PHE A 153 -18.59 -2.09 -5.99
C PHE A 153 -18.56 -3.05 -4.80
N MET A 154 -17.47 -3.04 -4.01
CA MET A 154 -17.32 -3.92 -2.84
C MET A 154 -18.31 -3.58 -1.73
N VAL A 155 -18.56 -2.30 -1.50
CA VAL A 155 -19.55 -1.87 -0.53
C VAL A 155 -20.96 -2.21 -0.98
N ALA A 156 -21.26 -2.09 -2.28
CA ALA A 156 -22.59 -2.33 -2.83
C ALA A 156 -22.97 -3.81 -2.92
N PHE A 157 -22.03 -4.69 -3.29
CA PHE A 157 -22.32 -6.11 -3.59
C PHE A 157 -21.70 -7.11 -2.62
N LEU A 158 -20.74 -6.68 -1.79
CA LEU A 158 -20.01 -7.54 -0.87
C LEU A 158 -20.10 -6.96 0.56
N SER A 159 -18.95 -6.66 1.16
CA SER A 159 -18.83 -5.98 2.45
C SER A 159 -17.62 -5.06 2.37
N TRP A 160 -17.63 -3.96 3.13
CA TRP A 160 -16.48 -3.05 3.24
C TRP A 160 -15.19 -3.77 3.63
N ARG A 161 -15.27 -4.92 4.33
CA ARG A 161 -14.11 -5.71 4.75
C ARG A 161 -13.25 -6.19 3.56
N TRP A 162 -13.88 -6.43 2.41
CA TRP A 162 -13.20 -6.92 1.20
C TRP A 162 -12.21 -5.93 0.62
N ILE A 163 -12.38 -4.63 0.91
CA ILE A 163 -11.43 -3.58 0.54
C ILE A 163 -10.04 -3.88 1.09
N PHE A 164 -9.99 -4.38 2.33
CA PHE A 164 -8.74 -4.75 2.95
C PHE A 164 -8.26 -6.13 2.53
N TYR A 165 -9.16 -7.06 2.21
CA TYR A 165 -8.77 -8.40 1.77
C TYR A 165 -8.20 -8.45 0.36
N VAL A 166 -8.57 -7.53 -0.53
CA VAL A 166 -8.01 -7.42 -1.90
C VAL A 166 -6.51 -7.14 -1.90
N ASN A 167 -6.02 -6.46 -0.88
CA ASN A 167 -4.60 -6.20 -0.72
C ASN A 167 -3.78 -7.48 -0.45
N VAL A 168 -4.40 -8.54 0.09
CA VAL A 168 -3.71 -9.79 0.42
C VAL A 168 -3.21 -10.52 -0.83
N PRO A 169 -4.05 -10.88 -1.82
CA PRO A 169 -3.56 -11.54 -3.04
C PRO A 169 -2.60 -10.65 -3.83
N LEU A 170 -2.85 -9.33 -3.89
CA LEU A 170 -1.92 -8.40 -4.55
C LEU A 170 -0.56 -8.36 -3.84
N GLY A 171 -0.54 -8.37 -2.51
CA GLY A 171 0.69 -8.35 -1.74
C GLY A 171 1.47 -9.66 -1.86
N CYS A 172 0.78 -10.79 -1.92
CA CYS A 172 1.40 -12.09 -2.21
C CYS A 172 2.05 -12.10 -3.61
N LEU A 173 1.38 -11.53 -4.62
CA LEU A 173 1.94 -11.39 -5.97
C LEU A 173 3.17 -10.46 -5.98
N ALA A 174 3.13 -9.35 -5.25
CA ALA A 174 4.28 -8.46 -5.11
C ALA A 174 5.47 -9.18 -4.47
N ILE A 175 5.24 -9.88 -3.36
CA ILE A 175 6.25 -10.67 -2.65
C ILE A 175 6.88 -11.71 -3.58
N ALA A 176 6.05 -12.47 -4.31
CA ALA A 176 6.54 -13.46 -5.26
C ALA A 176 7.43 -12.80 -6.33
N GLY A 177 6.98 -11.69 -6.93
CA GLY A 177 7.75 -10.98 -7.95
C GLY A 177 9.08 -10.38 -7.48
N ILE A 178 9.20 -10.01 -6.20
CA ILE A 178 10.45 -9.48 -5.61
C ILE A 178 11.39 -10.61 -5.19
N TYR A 179 10.83 -11.76 -4.81
CA TYR A 179 11.60 -12.90 -4.33
C TYR A 179 12.41 -13.57 -5.47
N PHE A 180 11.81 -13.67 -6.66
CA PHE A 180 12.45 -14.17 -7.87
C PHE A 180 13.44 -13.16 -8.50
#